data_AF-F7UUF6-F1
#
_entry.id   AF-F7UUF6-F1
#
_cell.length_a   1.000
_cell.length_b   1.000
_cell.length_c   1.000
_cell.angle_alpha   90.00
_cell.angle_beta   90.00
_cell.angle_gamma   90.00
#
_symmetry.space_group_name_H-M   'P 1'
#
loop_
_entity.id
_entity.type
_entity.pdbx_description
1 polymer ?
#
loop_
_entity_poly.entity_id
_entity_poly.type
_entity_poly.pdbx_seq_one_letter_code
_entity_poly.pdbx_strand_id
1 'polypeptide(L)'
;MTKDFSNPRKLGFLRVIQVLFAFNVVFTISLLVFLIKGYYEITFSTLLDLANLVFDGIAFWLIWKRKRFTRAFVIGFSLFNIFAGVLYDLIMGTFDPVGHVFASINDIVLLVYFLTSRRVKAVLVQPFSEEMRQSAAAQDANYYQPKTWPFWRNLIIYFCVFSVVGHWMEAGYCTLIRFGLIPGIYDPNSQIWSDWLYPFLVYGFGAAACVLLLFPVKNFLQKHLKSTAAALIISFVINALVCTLIELIMGLMLNQPRPDGSLPLWDYRDMFCNFMGQVCLQNAVAFGFVATLMTWVIYPGLEGLIAKVSKEVMNIVFIAVVVIFGILFFLYCINFPLPDIRPSDPDAFDLSAAIKV
;
A
#
# COMPACT_ATOMS: atom_id res chain seq x y z
N MET A 1 3.67 48.80 2.04
CA MET A 1 3.31 47.44 2.52
C MET A 1 4.35 46.44 2.04
N THR A 2 5.31 46.08 2.90
CA THR A 2 6.25 44.98 2.63
C THR A 2 5.47 43.67 2.63
N LYS A 3 5.31 43.05 1.46
CA LYS A 3 4.59 41.77 1.34
C LYS A 3 5.28 40.71 2.23
N ASP A 4 4.49 40.17 3.15
CA ASP A 4 4.82 39.14 4.14
C ASP A 4 5.16 37.78 3.48
N PHE A 5 6.25 37.73 2.71
CA PHE A 5 6.73 36.51 2.04
C PHE A 5 7.58 35.63 2.94
N SER A 6 8.08 36.17 4.06
CA SER A 6 8.98 35.52 5.01
C SER A 6 8.30 34.87 6.20
N ASN A 7 6.98 35.04 6.40
CA ASN A 7 6.28 34.40 7.51
C ASN A 7 6.13 32.88 7.28
N PRO A 8 6.83 32.04 8.06
CA PRO A 8 6.84 30.60 7.86
C PRO A 8 5.49 29.94 8.19
N ARG A 9 4.58 30.64 8.90
CA ARG A 9 3.25 30.10 9.23
C ARG A 9 2.30 30.13 8.03
N LYS A 10 2.48 31.04 7.07
CA LYS A 10 1.62 31.19 5.89
C LYS A 10 2.14 30.39 4.69
N LEU A 11 1.36 29.39 4.27
CA LEU A 11 1.67 28.55 3.09
C LEU A 11 1.54 29.31 1.75
N GLY A 12 0.66 30.32 1.66
CA GLY A 12 0.45 31.08 0.42
C GLY A 12 0.07 30.18 -0.77
N PHE A 13 0.68 30.38 -1.94
CA PHE A 13 0.46 29.54 -3.13
C PHE A 13 0.79 28.05 -2.90
N LEU A 14 1.64 27.72 -1.93
CA LEU A 14 1.90 26.33 -1.56
C LEU A 14 0.65 25.63 -0.99
N ARG A 15 -0.29 26.39 -0.40
CA ARG A 15 -1.59 25.86 0.03
C ARG A 15 -2.49 25.54 -1.16
N VAL A 16 -2.42 26.34 -2.23
CA VAL A 16 -3.14 26.06 -3.48
C VAL A 16 -2.63 24.75 -4.07
N ILE A 17 -1.31 24.59 -4.20
CA ILE A 17 -0.68 23.33 -4.66
C ILE A 17 -1.09 22.14 -3.78
N GLN A 18 -1.09 22.31 -2.46
CA GLN A 18 -1.50 21.25 -1.54
C GLN A 18 -2.98 20.85 -1.72
N VAL A 19 -3.87 21.83 -1.91
CA VAL A 19 -5.29 21.56 -2.19
C VAL A 19 -5.45 20.89 -3.55
N LEU A 20 -4.67 21.28 -4.56
CA LEU A 20 -4.67 20.65 -5.87
C LEU A 20 -4.24 19.18 -5.79
N PHE A 21 -3.18 18.84 -5.05
CA PHE A 21 -2.79 17.44 -4.82
C PHE A 21 -3.89 16.65 -4.11
N ALA A 22 -4.48 17.19 -3.04
CA ALA A 22 -5.56 16.52 -2.32
C ALA A 22 -6.79 16.31 -3.21
N PHE A 23 -7.16 17.34 -3.98
CA PHE A 23 -8.25 17.27 -4.93
C PHE A 23 -7.96 16.25 -6.03
N ASN A 24 -6.76 16.25 -6.62
CA ASN A 24 -6.40 15.31 -7.67
C ASN A 24 -6.43 13.87 -7.16
N VAL A 25 -5.92 13.62 -5.94
CA VAL A 25 -6.01 12.30 -5.30
C VAL A 25 -7.46 11.86 -5.14
N VAL A 26 -8.31 12.69 -4.53
CA VAL A 26 -9.72 12.35 -4.30
C VAL A 26 -10.47 12.19 -5.61
N PHE A 27 -10.27 13.10 -6.56
CA PHE A 27 -10.93 13.11 -7.85
C PHE A 27 -10.53 11.88 -8.68
N THR A 28 -9.23 11.60 -8.82
CA THR A 28 -8.73 10.43 -9.54
C THR A 28 -9.25 9.14 -8.93
N ILE A 29 -9.20 8.99 -7.60
CA ILE A 29 -9.78 7.82 -6.91
C ILE A 29 -11.29 7.71 -7.14
N SER A 30 -12.02 8.83 -7.14
CA SER A 30 -13.46 8.85 -7.40
C SER A 30 -13.78 8.49 -8.85
N LEU A 31 -12.92 8.89 -9.81
CA LEU A 31 -13.06 8.54 -11.21
C LEU A 31 -12.84 7.05 -11.48
N LEU A 32 -12.04 6.36 -10.65
CA LEU A 32 -11.88 4.89 -10.75
C LEU A 32 -13.22 4.15 -10.65
N VAL A 33 -14.22 4.73 -9.96
CA VAL A 33 -15.57 4.14 -9.82
C VAL A 33 -16.33 4.13 -11.15
N PHE A 34 -15.97 5.00 -12.10
CA PHE A 34 -16.60 5.10 -13.42
C PHE A 34 -15.86 4.32 -14.51
N LEU A 35 -14.75 3.65 -14.17
CA LEU A 35 -14.06 2.77 -15.12
C LEU A 35 -14.89 1.50 -15.33
N ILE A 36 -15.55 1.42 -16.48
CA ILE A 36 -16.38 0.28 -16.87
C ILE A 36 -15.51 -0.77 -17.56
N LYS A 37 -15.59 -2.00 -17.05
CA LYS A 37 -14.88 -3.18 -17.57
C LYS A 37 -15.16 -3.34 -19.08
N GLY A 38 -14.09 -3.45 -19.89
CA GLY A 38 -14.17 -3.79 -21.32
C GLY A 38 -14.13 -2.61 -22.31
N TYR A 39 -14.08 -1.36 -21.84
CA TYR A 39 -14.05 -0.16 -22.69
C TYR A 39 -12.85 0.77 -22.42
N TYR A 40 -11.89 0.34 -21.58
CA TYR A 40 -10.75 1.15 -21.16
C TYR A 40 -9.45 0.37 -21.38
N GLU A 41 -8.56 0.90 -22.23
CA GLU A 41 -7.22 0.34 -22.46
C GLU A 41 -6.20 1.07 -21.60
N ILE A 42 -5.39 0.32 -20.85
CA ILE A 42 -4.34 0.89 -20.01
C ILE A 42 -3.11 1.11 -20.87
N THR A 43 -2.87 2.37 -21.18
CA THR A 43 -1.69 2.86 -21.89
C THR A 43 -0.61 3.28 -20.89
N PHE A 44 0.60 3.54 -21.39
CA PHE A 44 1.67 4.14 -20.59
C PHE A 44 1.24 5.43 -19.87
N SER A 45 0.33 6.21 -20.45
CA SER A 45 -0.25 7.38 -19.78
C SER A 45 -1.01 7.00 -18.50
N THR A 46 -1.74 5.88 -18.48
CA THR A 46 -2.43 5.41 -17.27
C THR A 46 -1.44 4.96 -16.17
N LEU A 47 -0.31 4.36 -16.54
CA LEU A 47 0.78 4.03 -15.62
C LEU A 47 1.43 5.29 -15.03
N LEU A 48 1.65 6.31 -15.86
CA LEU A 48 2.10 7.62 -15.38
C LEU A 48 1.05 8.27 -14.47
N ASP A 49 -0.25 8.15 -14.78
CA ASP A 49 -1.33 8.69 -13.95
C ASP A 49 -1.39 8.02 -12.56
N LEU A 50 -1.14 6.70 -12.49
CA LEU A 50 -1.01 6.00 -11.21
C LEU A 50 0.23 6.45 -10.42
N ALA A 51 1.37 6.60 -11.10
CA ALA A 51 2.57 7.14 -10.47
C ALA A 51 2.35 8.58 -9.97
N ASN A 52 1.63 9.39 -10.73
CA ASN A 52 1.20 10.75 -10.38
C ASN A 52 0.29 10.76 -9.16
N LEU A 53 -0.66 9.83 -9.07
CA LEU A 53 -1.54 9.68 -7.92
C LEU A 53 -0.75 9.39 -6.63
N VAL A 54 0.21 8.45 -6.70
CA VAL A 54 1.10 8.12 -5.57
C VAL A 54 1.98 9.32 -5.22
N PHE A 55 2.54 9.99 -6.22
CA PHE A 55 3.33 11.20 -6.05
C PHE A 55 2.54 12.30 -5.35
N ASP A 56 1.32 12.60 -5.79
CA ASP A 56 0.47 13.64 -5.22
C ASP A 56 0.15 13.36 -3.75
N GLY A 57 -0.11 12.09 -3.40
CA GLY A 57 -0.29 11.66 -2.00
C GLY A 57 0.96 11.91 -1.13
N ILE A 58 2.14 11.54 -1.64
CA ILE A 58 3.41 11.75 -0.94
C ILE A 58 3.75 13.25 -0.84
N ALA A 59 3.59 14.00 -1.94
CA ALA A 59 3.85 15.43 -2.01
C ALA A 59 2.91 16.22 -1.10
N PHE A 60 1.62 15.88 -1.08
CA PHE A 60 0.63 16.43 -0.16
C PHE A 60 1.09 16.29 1.30
N TRP A 61 1.47 15.07 1.70
CA TRP A 61 1.93 14.78 3.05
C TRP A 61 3.23 15.51 3.41
N LEU A 62 4.18 15.53 2.48
CA LEU A 62 5.47 16.20 2.63
C LEU A 62 5.34 17.72 2.76
N ILE A 63 4.39 18.34 2.05
CA ILE A 63 4.03 19.76 2.20
C ILE A 63 3.30 20.00 3.53
N TRP A 64 2.36 19.11 3.90
CA TRP A 64 1.64 19.17 5.18
C TRP A 64 2.61 19.22 6.37
N LYS A 65 3.65 18.38 6.32
CA LYS A 65 4.72 18.31 7.32
C LYS A 65 5.86 19.29 7.09
N ARG A 66 5.77 20.17 6.08
CA ARG A 66 6.72 21.26 5.78
C ARG A 66 8.18 20.80 5.66
N LYS A 67 8.40 19.60 5.10
CA LYS A 67 9.73 18.98 5.03
C LYS A 67 10.63 19.65 3.99
N ARG A 68 11.93 19.75 4.28
CA ARG A 68 12.93 20.29 3.35
C ARG A 68 13.15 19.42 2.11
N PHE A 69 13.03 18.10 2.28
CA PHE A 69 13.18 17.12 1.18
C PHE A 69 12.11 17.27 0.09
N THR A 70 10.92 17.74 0.46
CA THR A 70 9.78 17.99 -0.45
C THR A 70 10.20 18.73 -1.72
N ARG A 71 11.14 19.68 -1.61
CA ARG A 71 11.61 20.44 -2.76
C ARG A 71 12.38 19.59 -3.76
N ALA A 72 13.31 18.75 -3.30
CA ALA A 72 14.06 17.86 -4.16
C ALA A 72 13.16 16.77 -4.76
N PHE A 73 12.22 16.25 -3.96
CA PHE A 73 11.24 15.26 -4.39
C PHE A 73 10.35 15.78 -5.53
N VAL A 74 9.71 16.94 -5.36
CA VAL A 74 8.83 17.53 -6.40
C VAL A 74 9.63 17.88 -7.65
N ILE A 75 10.82 18.46 -7.52
CA ILE A 75 11.68 18.76 -8.69
C ILE A 75 12.06 17.47 -9.43
N GLY A 76 12.52 16.45 -8.70
CA GLY A 76 12.97 15.19 -9.30
C GLY A 76 11.84 14.45 -10.00
N PHE A 77 10.66 14.39 -9.38
CA PHE A 77 9.51 13.72 -9.97
C PHE A 77 8.96 14.49 -11.19
N SER A 78 8.86 15.82 -11.14
CA SER A 78 8.43 16.60 -12.31
C SER A 78 9.42 16.49 -13.48
N LEU A 79 10.73 16.44 -13.22
CA LEU A 79 11.73 16.16 -14.26
C LEU A 79 11.59 14.74 -14.82
N PHE A 80 11.32 13.76 -13.95
CA PHE A 80 11.06 12.39 -14.37
C PHE A 80 9.83 12.30 -15.27
N ASN A 81 8.71 12.93 -14.90
CA ASN A 81 7.50 12.94 -15.71
C ASN A 81 7.70 13.56 -17.09
N ILE A 82 8.33 14.73 -17.15
CA ILE A 82 8.67 15.40 -18.42
C ILE A 82 9.52 14.45 -19.27
N PHE A 83 10.60 13.90 -18.69
CA PHE A 83 11.49 13.00 -19.43
C PHE A 83 10.79 11.71 -19.89
N ALA A 84 10.01 11.09 -19.02
CA ALA A 84 9.26 9.87 -19.31
C ALA A 84 8.23 10.10 -20.42
N GLY A 85 7.55 11.24 -20.42
CA GLY A 85 6.64 11.64 -21.50
C GLY A 85 7.38 11.89 -22.82
N VAL A 86 8.50 12.63 -22.82
CA VAL A 86 9.31 12.83 -24.03
C VAL A 86 9.76 11.49 -24.61
N LEU A 87 10.29 10.61 -23.77
CA LEU A 87 10.76 9.30 -24.17
C LEU A 87 9.63 8.45 -24.77
N TYR A 88 8.45 8.50 -24.18
CA TYR A 88 7.27 7.81 -24.69
C TYR A 88 6.84 8.34 -26.07
N ASP A 89 6.73 9.66 -26.21
CA ASP A 89 6.35 10.30 -27.47
C ASP A 89 7.35 10.00 -28.60
N LEU A 90 8.65 9.91 -28.26
CA LEU A 90 9.70 9.49 -29.19
C LEU A 90 9.57 8.02 -29.59
N ILE A 91 9.30 7.13 -28.63
CA ILE A 91 9.11 5.69 -28.89
C ILE A 91 7.89 5.43 -29.77
N MET A 92 6.81 6.18 -29.55
CA MET A 92 5.57 6.06 -30.31
C MET A 92 5.60 6.80 -31.66
N GLY A 93 6.67 7.55 -31.94
CA GLY A 93 6.82 8.33 -33.18
C GLY A 93 5.87 9.52 -33.27
N THR A 94 5.31 9.97 -32.14
CA THR A 94 4.29 11.04 -32.05
C THR A 94 4.84 12.33 -31.45
N PHE A 95 6.17 12.48 -31.37
CA PHE A 95 6.80 13.62 -30.69
C PHE A 95 6.52 14.97 -31.36
N ASP A 96 5.68 15.77 -30.70
CA ASP A 96 5.47 17.19 -30.98
C ASP A 96 5.97 18.04 -29.80
N PRO A 97 7.00 18.90 -30.00
CA PRO A 97 7.52 19.75 -28.93
C PRO A 97 6.48 20.66 -28.29
N VAL A 98 5.54 21.21 -29.07
CA VAL A 98 4.55 22.16 -28.55
C VAL A 98 3.49 21.42 -27.74
N GLY A 99 2.92 20.34 -28.28
CA GLY A 99 1.98 19.47 -27.59
C GLY A 99 2.54 18.90 -26.30
N HIS A 100 3.81 18.48 -26.31
CA HIS A 100 4.48 17.95 -25.12
C HIS A 100 4.61 19.01 -24.00
N VAL A 101 4.96 20.26 -24.35
CA VAL A 101 5.01 21.36 -23.37
C VAL A 101 3.65 21.61 -22.71
N PHE A 102 2.56 21.54 -23.48
CA PHE A 102 1.22 21.66 -22.91
C PHE A 102 0.84 20.45 -22.04
N ALA A 103 1.18 19.24 -22.46
CA ALA A 103 0.93 18.02 -21.68
C ALA A 103 1.66 18.04 -20.33
N SER A 104 2.88 18.57 -20.28
CA SER A 104 3.67 18.68 -19.05
C SER A 104 3.51 20.00 -18.30
N ILE A 105 2.50 20.81 -18.60
CA ILE A 105 2.40 22.17 -18.02
C ILE A 105 2.31 22.16 -16.49
N ASN A 106 1.64 21.17 -15.90
CA ASN A 106 1.57 21.01 -14.45
C ASN A 106 2.94 20.75 -13.84
N ASP A 107 3.73 19.84 -14.43
CA ASP A 107 5.09 19.54 -14.02
C ASP A 107 6.03 20.73 -14.22
N ILE A 108 5.88 21.48 -15.32
CA ILE A 108 6.66 22.70 -15.58
C ILE A 108 6.34 23.77 -14.53
N VAL A 109 5.06 23.98 -14.19
CA VAL A 109 4.65 24.93 -13.16
C VAL A 109 5.21 24.53 -11.79
N LEU A 110 5.11 23.25 -11.42
CA LEU A 110 5.68 22.72 -10.18
C LEU A 110 7.21 22.90 -10.18
N LEU A 111 7.89 22.52 -11.26
CA LEU A 111 9.33 22.63 -11.41
C LEU A 111 9.79 24.09 -11.26
N VAL A 112 9.21 25.02 -12.03
CA VAL A 112 9.55 26.45 -11.98
C VAL A 112 9.27 27.02 -10.58
N TYR A 113 8.11 26.71 -10.00
CA TYR A 113 7.75 27.22 -8.67
C TYR A 113 8.69 26.71 -7.58
N PHE A 114 9.00 25.42 -7.54
CA PHE A 114 9.87 24.82 -6.53
C PHE A 114 11.37 25.15 -6.74
N LEU A 115 11.79 25.50 -7.96
CA LEU A 115 13.13 26.02 -8.23
C LEU A 115 13.29 27.48 -7.78
N THR A 116 12.34 28.34 -8.12
CA THR A 116 12.48 29.81 -8.03
C THR A 116 11.87 30.42 -6.76
N SER A 117 10.86 29.81 -6.17
CA SER A 117 10.09 30.41 -5.07
C SER A 117 10.92 30.55 -3.79
N ARG A 118 11.09 31.80 -3.35
CA ARG A 118 11.68 32.12 -2.04
C ARG A 118 10.81 31.60 -0.89
N ARG A 119 9.48 31.52 -1.09
CA ARG A 119 8.54 31.03 -0.09
C ARG A 119 8.65 29.52 0.12
N VAL A 120 8.83 28.74 -0.95
CA VAL A 120 9.11 27.30 -0.84
C VAL A 120 10.35 27.08 0.02
N LYS A 121 11.43 27.84 -0.23
CA LYS A 121 12.66 27.79 0.57
C LYS A 121 12.46 28.22 2.04
N ALA A 122 11.57 29.18 2.30
CA ALA A 122 11.29 29.71 3.64
C ALA A 122 10.29 28.88 4.47
N VAL A 123 9.41 28.11 3.81
CA VAL A 123 8.36 27.33 4.47
C VAL A 123 8.75 25.86 4.63
N LEU A 124 9.42 25.28 3.63
CA LEU A 124 9.91 23.89 3.65
C LEU A 124 11.26 23.83 4.35
N VAL A 125 11.28 24.32 5.57
CA VAL A 125 12.51 24.50 6.36
C VAL A 125 12.72 23.38 7.35
N GLN A 126 11.68 22.61 7.70
CA GLN A 126 11.85 21.52 8.64
C GLN A 126 12.83 20.54 8.01
N PRO A 127 14.08 20.48 8.52
CA PRO A 127 14.93 19.40 8.11
C PRO A 127 14.20 18.14 8.56
N PHE A 128 14.45 17.05 7.88
CA PHE A 128 14.45 15.81 8.64
C PHE A 128 15.64 15.93 9.61
N SER A 129 15.47 16.69 10.71
CA SER A 129 16.56 16.88 11.65
C SER A 129 16.90 15.51 12.21
N GLU A 130 18.19 15.23 12.38
CA GLU A 130 18.61 13.99 13.02
C GLU A 130 17.93 13.83 14.37
N GLU A 131 17.76 14.92 15.13
CA GLU A 131 17.03 14.90 16.40
C GLU A 131 15.55 14.52 16.25
N MET A 132 14.83 15.03 15.24
CA MET A 132 13.43 14.64 14.99
C MET A 132 13.33 13.22 14.43
N ARG A 133 14.32 12.77 13.64
CA ARG A 133 14.44 11.39 13.17
C ARG A 133 14.71 10.45 14.32
N GLN A 134 15.64 10.80 15.20
CA GLN A 134 15.98 10.05 16.40
C GLN A 134 14.81 10.08 17.39
N SER A 135 14.11 11.20 17.55
CA SER A 135 12.92 11.27 18.41
C SER A 135 11.77 10.44 17.84
N ALA A 136 11.51 10.51 16.53
CA ALA A 136 10.50 9.69 15.88
C ALA A 136 10.90 8.20 15.87
N ALA A 137 12.18 7.88 15.62
CA ALA A 137 12.68 6.51 15.67
C ALA A 137 12.70 5.97 17.11
N ALA A 138 12.98 6.80 18.11
CA ALA A 138 12.89 6.43 19.52
C ALA A 138 11.43 6.24 19.95
N GLN A 139 10.51 7.08 19.46
CA GLN A 139 9.08 6.93 19.67
C GLN A 139 8.56 5.65 18.97
N ASP A 140 8.98 5.39 17.73
CA ASP A 140 8.65 4.17 16.97
C ASP A 140 9.22 2.94 17.67
N ALA A 141 10.47 3.00 18.16
CA ALA A 141 11.08 1.92 18.91
C ALA A 141 10.31 1.61 20.20
N ASN A 142 9.75 2.63 20.85
CA ASN A 142 8.91 2.46 22.03
C ASN A 142 7.56 1.78 21.74
N TYR A 143 7.12 1.67 20.48
CA TYR A 143 5.92 0.91 20.12
C TYR A 143 6.15 -0.60 20.10
N TYR A 144 7.41 -1.06 20.03
CA TYR A 144 7.72 -2.49 20.03
C TYR A 144 7.97 -2.99 21.46
N GLN A 145 6.90 -3.40 22.16
CA GLN A 145 6.96 -3.87 23.55
C GLN A 145 6.36 -5.26 23.74
N PRO A 146 6.96 -6.33 23.17
CA PRO A 146 6.42 -7.69 23.16
C PRO A 146 6.28 -8.33 24.55
N LYS A 147 6.80 -7.71 25.60
CA LYS A 147 6.65 -8.16 26.99
C LYS A 147 5.37 -7.65 27.66
N THR A 148 4.62 -6.76 27.01
CA THR A 148 3.49 -6.06 27.63
C THR A 148 2.16 -6.53 27.06
N TRP A 149 1.12 -6.58 27.90
CA TRP A 149 -0.23 -6.92 27.43
C TRP A 149 -0.79 -5.92 26.40
N PRO A 150 -0.64 -4.59 26.55
CA PRO A 150 -1.12 -3.64 25.55
C PRO A 150 -0.59 -3.90 24.14
N PHE A 151 0.66 -4.36 24.02
CA PHE A 151 1.24 -4.75 22.73
C PHE A 151 0.49 -5.93 22.11
N TRP A 152 0.32 -7.02 22.85
CA TRP A 152 -0.39 -8.21 22.36
C TRP A 152 -1.86 -7.93 22.06
N ARG A 153 -2.52 -7.14 22.90
CA ARG A 153 -3.87 -6.65 22.65
C ARG A 153 -3.96 -5.91 21.32
N ASN A 154 -3.08 -4.93 21.08
CA ASN A 154 -3.05 -4.18 19.83
C ASN A 154 -2.71 -5.10 18.64
N LEU A 155 -1.79 -6.06 18.80
CA LEU A 155 -1.44 -7.04 17.78
C LEU A 155 -2.63 -7.92 17.38
N ILE A 156 -3.45 -8.35 18.34
CA ILE A 156 -4.69 -9.09 18.07
C ILE A 156 -5.69 -8.20 17.33
N ILE A 157 -5.83 -6.92 17.70
CA ILE A 157 -6.66 -5.98 16.95
C ILE A 157 -6.17 -5.88 15.50
N TYR A 158 -4.86 -5.72 15.29
CA TYR A 158 -4.29 -5.69 13.94
C TYR A 158 -4.56 -6.98 13.19
N PHE A 159 -4.37 -8.15 13.81
CA PHE A 159 -4.70 -9.43 13.20
C PHE A 159 -6.16 -9.48 12.73
N CYS A 160 -7.11 -9.15 13.61
CA CYS A 160 -8.54 -9.20 13.29
C CYS A 160 -8.91 -8.21 12.18
N VAL A 161 -8.46 -6.96 12.28
CA VAL A 161 -8.79 -5.91 11.30
C VAL A 161 -8.12 -6.19 9.95
N PHE A 162 -6.83 -6.52 9.94
CA PHE A 162 -6.09 -6.76 8.70
C PHE A 162 -6.42 -8.09 8.03
N SER A 163 -7.06 -9.03 8.72
CA SER A 163 -7.66 -10.20 8.05
C SER A 163 -8.79 -9.80 7.09
N VAL A 164 -9.53 -8.73 7.38
CA VAL A 164 -10.58 -8.20 6.50
C VAL A 164 -10.02 -7.13 5.56
N VAL A 165 -9.17 -6.22 6.04
CA VAL A 165 -8.57 -5.19 5.17
C VAL A 165 -7.65 -5.81 4.11
N GLY A 166 -6.95 -6.90 4.44
CA GLY A 166 -6.12 -7.62 3.50
C GLY A 166 -6.91 -8.30 2.38
N HIS A 167 -8.13 -8.77 2.68
CA HIS A 167 -9.07 -9.20 1.65
C HIS A 167 -9.38 -8.08 0.66
N TRP A 168 -9.67 -6.86 1.13
CA TRP A 168 -9.91 -5.73 0.23
C TRP A 168 -8.68 -5.37 -0.60
N MET A 169 -7.49 -5.51 -0.01
CA MET A 169 -6.23 -5.32 -0.72
C MET A 169 -6.04 -6.39 -1.82
N GLU A 170 -6.33 -7.66 -1.52
CA GLU A 170 -6.29 -8.75 -2.52
C GLU A 170 -7.33 -8.56 -3.60
N ALA A 171 -8.57 -8.22 -3.24
CA ALA A 171 -9.60 -7.86 -4.20
C ALA A 171 -9.10 -6.71 -5.10
N GLY A 172 -8.43 -5.71 -4.53
CA GLY A 172 -7.72 -4.67 -5.28
C GLY A 172 -6.66 -5.25 -6.22
N TYR A 173 -5.76 -6.10 -5.75
CA TYR A 173 -4.69 -6.71 -6.55
C TYR A 173 -5.22 -7.63 -7.67
N CYS A 174 -6.16 -8.52 -7.37
CA CYS A 174 -6.85 -9.34 -8.35
C CYS A 174 -7.70 -8.51 -9.30
N THR A 175 -8.20 -7.36 -8.87
CA THR A 175 -8.83 -6.38 -9.76
C THR A 175 -7.81 -5.81 -10.75
N LEU A 176 -6.56 -5.57 -10.33
CA LEU A 176 -5.47 -5.22 -11.24
C LEU A 176 -5.21 -6.33 -12.27
N ILE A 177 -5.11 -7.59 -11.83
CA ILE A 177 -4.93 -8.74 -12.74
C ILE A 177 -6.13 -8.91 -13.68
N ARG A 178 -7.34 -8.82 -13.15
CA ARG A 178 -8.62 -8.90 -13.88
C ARG A 178 -8.75 -7.85 -14.96
N PHE A 179 -8.17 -6.70 -14.72
CA PHE A 179 -8.11 -5.60 -15.68
C PHE A 179 -6.85 -5.65 -16.56
N GLY A 180 -6.03 -6.69 -16.45
CA GLY A 180 -4.78 -6.83 -17.21
C GLY A 180 -3.74 -5.74 -16.89
N LEU A 181 -3.91 -5.00 -15.78
CA LEU A 181 -3.00 -3.95 -15.32
C LEU A 181 -1.63 -4.52 -14.94
N ILE A 182 -1.62 -5.76 -14.48
CA ILE A 182 -0.43 -6.54 -14.12
C ILE A 182 -0.61 -7.97 -14.61
N PRO A 183 0.45 -8.67 -15.05
CA PRO A 183 0.34 -10.07 -15.43
C PRO A 183 0.02 -10.93 -14.20
N GLY A 184 -0.77 -11.97 -14.41
CA GLY A 184 -1.17 -12.88 -13.35
C GLY A 184 -2.43 -13.65 -13.71
N ILE A 185 -2.83 -14.55 -12.80
CA ILE A 185 -4.05 -15.32 -12.88
C ILE A 185 -4.91 -14.92 -11.70
N TYR A 186 -6.21 -14.78 -11.91
CA TYR A 186 -7.20 -14.59 -10.84
C TYR A 186 -8.36 -15.55 -11.11
N ASP A 187 -8.98 -16.10 -10.06
CA ASP A 187 -10.20 -16.89 -10.18
C ASP A 187 -11.42 -15.92 -10.15
N PRO A 188 -12.20 -15.80 -11.24
CA PRO A 188 -13.40 -14.97 -11.25
C PRO A 188 -14.49 -15.46 -10.28
N ASN A 189 -14.42 -16.72 -9.87
CA ASN A 189 -15.33 -17.35 -8.92
C ASN A 189 -14.73 -17.43 -7.51
N SER A 190 -13.58 -16.80 -7.26
CA SER A 190 -13.01 -16.75 -5.91
C SER A 190 -13.96 -15.97 -4.97
N GLN A 191 -13.96 -16.40 -3.71
CA GLN A 191 -14.73 -15.79 -2.62
C GLN A 191 -14.36 -14.32 -2.40
N ILE A 192 -13.21 -13.88 -2.95
CA ILE A 192 -12.79 -12.48 -2.88
C ILE A 192 -13.82 -11.50 -3.46
N TRP A 193 -14.69 -11.94 -4.38
CA TRP A 193 -15.64 -11.09 -5.09
C TRP A 193 -17.02 -10.99 -4.42
N SER A 194 -17.42 -12.01 -3.66
CA SER A 194 -18.75 -12.11 -3.04
C SER A 194 -18.75 -11.66 -1.59
N ASP A 195 -17.75 -12.06 -0.80
CA ASP A 195 -17.84 -12.07 0.66
C ASP A 195 -16.97 -10.99 1.29
N TRP A 196 -17.36 -9.72 1.13
CA TRP A 196 -16.59 -8.52 1.50
C TRP A 196 -16.11 -8.44 2.95
N LEU A 197 -16.69 -9.22 3.87
CA LEU A 197 -16.30 -9.27 5.27
C LEU A 197 -15.65 -10.61 5.67
N TYR A 198 -15.32 -11.44 4.69
CA TYR A 198 -14.65 -12.71 4.94
C TYR A 198 -13.27 -12.44 5.58
N PRO A 199 -13.00 -13.01 6.77
CA PRO A 199 -11.72 -12.82 7.43
C PRO A 199 -10.65 -13.73 6.83
N PHE A 200 -9.95 -13.26 5.80
CA PHE A 200 -8.79 -13.96 5.23
C PHE A 200 -7.61 -13.91 6.21
N LEU A 201 -7.51 -14.95 7.05
CA LEU A 201 -6.53 -15.02 8.17
C LEU A 201 -5.08 -14.83 7.72
N VAL A 202 -4.75 -15.21 6.48
CA VAL A 202 -3.40 -15.06 5.91
C VAL A 202 -2.92 -13.61 5.97
N TYR A 203 -3.81 -12.63 5.76
CA TYR A 203 -3.45 -11.22 5.86
C TYR A 203 -3.33 -10.71 7.29
N GLY A 204 -4.13 -11.25 8.21
CA GLY A 204 -3.95 -11.03 9.64
C GLY A 204 -2.57 -11.52 10.10
N PHE A 205 -2.18 -12.73 9.69
CA PHE A 205 -0.84 -13.26 9.95
C PHE A 205 0.26 -12.43 9.25
N GLY A 206 0.03 -11.97 8.02
CA GLY A 206 0.95 -11.08 7.31
C GLY A 206 1.17 -9.75 8.04
N ALA A 207 0.11 -9.12 8.54
CA ALA A 207 0.19 -7.92 9.36
C ALA A 207 0.94 -8.19 10.68
N ALA A 208 0.65 -9.31 11.35
CA ALA A 208 1.36 -9.70 12.56
C ALA A 208 2.85 -9.98 12.30
N ALA A 209 3.20 -10.63 11.19
CA ALA A 209 4.57 -10.86 10.76
C ALA A 209 5.30 -9.55 10.46
N CYS A 210 4.63 -8.57 9.84
CA CYS A 210 5.19 -7.23 9.66
C CYS A 210 5.56 -6.58 10.99
N VAL A 211 4.72 -6.72 12.02
CA VAL A 211 4.98 -6.15 13.35
C VAL A 211 6.05 -6.94 14.12
N LEU A 212 6.02 -8.26 14.08
CA LEU A 212 6.91 -9.11 14.89
C LEU A 212 8.30 -9.31 14.26
N LEU A 213 8.38 -9.39 12.93
CA LEU A 213 9.62 -9.71 12.23
C LEU A 213 10.24 -8.47 11.57
N LEU A 214 9.43 -7.68 10.86
CA LEU A 214 9.94 -6.63 9.98
C LEU A 214 10.11 -5.28 10.71
N PHE A 215 9.22 -4.97 11.65
CA PHE A 215 9.32 -3.73 12.43
C PHE A 215 10.58 -3.66 13.32
N PRO A 216 11.01 -4.73 14.01
CA PRO A 216 12.29 -4.75 14.71
C PRO A 216 13.49 -4.56 13.78
N VAL A 217 13.43 -5.15 12.57
CA VAL A 217 14.46 -4.96 11.54
C VAL A 217 14.52 -3.51 11.10
N LYS A 218 13.37 -2.88 10.80
CA LYS A 218 13.29 -1.43 10.54
C LYS A 218 13.95 -0.63 11.66
N ASN A 219 13.60 -0.88 12.92
CA ASN A 219 14.14 -0.14 14.06
C ASN A 219 15.65 -0.34 14.21
N PHE A 220 16.14 -1.56 13.98
CA PHE A 220 17.57 -1.87 13.95
C PHE A 220 18.28 -1.10 12.85
N LEU A 221 17.75 -1.09 11.62
CA LEU A 221 18.32 -0.37 10.49
C LEU A 221 18.33 1.14 10.73
N GLN A 222 17.25 1.71 11.27
CA GLN A 222 17.18 3.13 11.61
C GLN A 222 18.18 3.53 12.71
N LYS A 223 18.51 2.62 13.63
CA LYS A 223 19.49 2.87 14.69
C LYS A 223 20.94 2.80 14.19
N HIS A 224 21.24 1.90 13.26
CA HIS A 224 22.62 1.64 12.80
C HIS A 224 23.00 2.41 11.54
N LEU A 225 22.03 2.79 10.70
CA LEU A 225 22.27 3.53 9.46
C LEU A 225 22.03 5.02 9.67
N LYS A 226 23.05 5.83 9.36
CA LYS A 226 22.94 7.30 9.40
C LYS A 226 21.98 7.85 8.33
N SER A 227 21.79 7.12 7.23
CA SER A 227 20.90 7.52 6.14
C SER A 227 19.55 6.80 6.22
N THR A 228 18.47 7.57 6.41
CA THR A 228 17.09 7.05 6.39
C THR A 228 16.70 6.50 5.02
N ALA A 229 17.22 7.07 3.93
CA ALA A 229 16.96 6.56 2.59
C ALA A 229 17.60 5.18 2.40
N ALA A 230 18.84 5.01 2.87
CA ALA A 230 19.50 3.70 2.86
C ALA A 230 18.75 2.70 3.74
N ALA A 231 18.32 3.10 4.94
CA ALA A 231 17.53 2.24 5.82
C ALA A 231 16.19 1.82 5.19
N LEU A 232 15.52 2.72 4.47
CA LEU A 232 14.28 2.42 3.77
C LEU A 232 14.50 1.44 2.61
N ILE A 233 15.51 1.67 1.77
CA ILE A 233 15.83 0.79 0.64
C ILE A 233 16.22 -0.60 1.14
N ILE A 234 17.11 -0.68 2.14
CA ILE A 234 17.54 -1.95 2.72
C ILE A 234 16.36 -2.65 3.40
N SER A 235 15.50 -1.90 4.12
CA SER A 235 14.29 -2.46 4.70
C SER A 235 13.36 -3.01 3.63
N PHE A 236 13.17 -2.33 2.50
CA PHE A 236 12.35 -2.82 1.39
C PHE A 236 12.89 -4.13 0.83
N VAL A 237 14.19 -4.22 0.59
CA VAL A 237 14.82 -5.46 0.09
C VAL A 237 14.64 -6.61 1.10
N ILE A 238 14.89 -6.37 2.38
CA ILE A 238 14.70 -7.40 3.42
C ILE A 238 13.22 -7.80 3.54
N ASN A 239 12.31 -6.83 3.53
CA ASN A 239 10.87 -7.09 3.58
C ASN A 239 10.43 -7.95 2.39
N ALA A 240 10.84 -7.61 1.17
CA ALA A 240 10.55 -8.38 -0.04
C ALA A 240 11.06 -9.81 0.07
N LEU A 241 12.31 -10.01 0.53
CA LEU A 241 12.90 -11.34 0.71
C LEU A 241 12.17 -12.17 1.76
N VAL A 242 11.84 -11.58 2.91
CA VAL A 242 11.11 -12.27 3.99
C VAL A 242 9.69 -12.64 3.55
N CYS A 243 8.97 -11.72 2.90
CA CYS A 243 7.64 -12.02 2.35
C CYS A 243 7.70 -13.12 1.29
N THR A 244 8.68 -13.08 0.38
CA THR A 244 8.90 -14.13 -0.63
C THR A 244 9.19 -15.47 0.03
N LEU A 245 9.99 -15.50 1.10
CA LEU A 245 10.28 -16.72 1.84
C LEU A 245 9.03 -17.29 2.51
N ILE A 246 8.20 -16.44 3.12
CA ILE A 246 6.93 -16.84 3.72
C ILE A 246 5.99 -17.39 2.64
N GLU A 247 5.84 -16.69 1.52
CA GLU A 247 5.02 -17.14 0.38
C GLU A 247 5.50 -18.49 -0.15
N LEU A 248 6.82 -18.68 -0.29
CA LEU A 248 7.41 -19.95 -0.73
C LEU A 248 7.13 -21.08 0.26
N ILE A 249 7.33 -20.86 1.56
CA ILE A 249 7.05 -21.87 2.60
C ILE A 249 5.56 -22.24 2.57
N MET A 250 4.68 -21.24 2.51
CA MET A 250 3.23 -21.47 2.45
C MET A 250 2.82 -22.18 1.17
N GLY A 251 3.41 -21.84 0.03
CA GLY A 251 3.21 -22.52 -1.24
C GLY A 251 3.66 -23.98 -1.19
N LEU A 252 4.82 -24.25 -0.59
CA LEU A 252 5.33 -25.61 -0.39
C LEU A 252 4.54 -26.42 0.65
N MET A 253 3.79 -25.78 1.54
CA MET A 253 2.94 -26.47 2.51
C MET A 253 1.50 -26.68 2.02
N LEU A 254 0.93 -25.71 1.30
CA LEU A 254 -0.51 -25.64 1.01
C LEU A 254 -0.84 -25.67 -0.48
N ASN A 255 0.07 -25.23 -1.35
CA ASN A 255 -0.13 -25.13 -2.78
C ASN A 255 0.61 -26.26 -3.53
N GLN A 256 0.39 -27.51 -3.10
CA GLN A 256 1.06 -28.67 -3.71
C GLN A 256 0.44 -29.06 -5.05
N PRO A 257 1.24 -29.51 -6.04
CA PRO A 257 0.74 -29.89 -7.35
C PRO A 257 -0.24 -31.05 -7.26
N ARG A 258 -1.36 -30.91 -7.96
CA ARG A 258 -2.35 -31.97 -8.16
C ARG A 258 -1.83 -33.04 -9.13
N PRO A 259 -2.50 -34.20 -9.26
CA PRO A 259 -2.10 -35.26 -10.20
C PRO A 259 -1.99 -34.80 -11.67
N ASP A 260 -2.70 -33.75 -12.05
CA ASP A 260 -2.65 -33.10 -13.37
C ASP A 260 -1.52 -32.06 -13.50
N GLY A 261 -0.71 -31.87 -12.46
CA GLY A 261 0.38 -30.89 -12.41
C GLY A 261 -0.09 -29.43 -12.26
N SER A 262 -1.37 -29.19 -11.96
CA SER A 262 -1.89 -27.85 -11.64
C SER A 262 -1.65 -27.48 -10.18
N LEU A 263 -1.38 -26.21 -9.92
CA LEU A 263 -1.27 -25.67 -8.56
C LEU A 263 -2.66 -25.16 -8.11
N PRO A 264 -3.18 -25.60 -6.95
CA PRO A 264 -4.57 -25.39 -6.57
C PRO A 264 -4.93 -23.96 -6.14
N LEU A 265 -3.98 -23.19 -5.60
CA LEU A 265 -4.23 -21.85 -5.05
C LEU A 265 -3.76 -20.76 -6.01
N TRP A 266 -2.49 -20.80 -6.40
CA TRP A 266 -1.91 -19.87 -7.37
C TRP A 266 -0.84 -20.55 -8.22
N ASP A 267 -0.60 -20.01 -9.42
CA ASP A 267 0.41 -20.55 -10.33
C ASP A 267 1.20 -19.42 -11.00
N TYR A 268 2.50 -19.36 -10.72
CA TYR A 268 3.41 -18.35 -11.28
C TYR A 268 4.44 -18.93 -12.26
N ARG A 269 4.23 -20.14 -12.80
CA ARG A 269 5.19 -20.77 -13.72
C ARG A 269 5.52 -19.92 -14.95
N ASP A 270 4.55 -19.14 -15.43
CA ASP A 270 4.70 -18.26 -16.60
C ASP A 270 5.20 -16.85 -16.24
N MET A 271 5.51 -16.59 -14.97
CA MET A 271 5.92 -15.27 -14.48
C MET A 271 7.44 -15.11 -14.46
N PHE A 272 7.91 -13.88 -14.65
CA PHE A 272 9.33 -13.54 -14.64
C PHE A 272 9.99 -13.82 -13.29
N CYS A 273 11.19 -14.43 -13.32
CA CYS A 273 11.95 -14.86 -12.15
C CYS A 273 11.12 -15.70 -11.17
N ASN A 274 10.30 -16.63 -11.70
CA ASN A 274 9.57 -17.57 -10.86
C ASN A 274 10.48 -18.64 -10.25
N PHE A 275 10.04 -19.19 -9.12
CA PHE A 275 10.66 -20.35 -8.49
C PHE A 275 9.58 -21.36 -8.11
N MET A 276 9.66 -22.56 -8.70
CA MET A 276 8.72 -23.69 -8.52
C MET A 276 7.25 -23.34 -8.79
N GLY A 277 6.96 -22.27 -9.53
CA GLY A 277 5.60 -21.75 -9.69
C GLY A 277 4.98 -21.15 -8.43
N GLN A 278 5.71 -21.12 -7.31
CA GLN A 278 5.20 -20.70 -5.99
C GLN A 278 5.43 -19.22 -5.71
N VAL A 279 6.54 -18.67 -6.20
CA VAL A 279 6.89 -17.24 -6.05
C VAL A 279 7.40 -16.68 -7.37
N CYS A 280 7.27 -15.36 -7.55
CA CYS A 280 7.82 -14.64 -8.70
C CYS A 280 8.28 -13.23 -8.31
N LEU A 281 9.08 -12.58 -9.16
CA LEU A 281 9.63 -11.25 -8.83
C LEU A 281 8.54 -10.18 -8.67
N GLN A 282 7.49 -10.22 -9.48
CA GLN A 282 6.39 -9.27 -9.38
C GLN A 282 5.74 -9.30 -7.99
N ASN A 283 5.39 -10.48 -7.51
CA ASN A 283 4.80 -10.64 -6.18
C ASN A 283 5.78 -10.31 -5.06
N ALA A 284 7.05 -10.71 -5.21
CA ALA A 284 8.10 -10.33 -4.26
C ALA A 284 8.20 -8.81 -4.09
N VAL A 285 8.13 -8.06 -5.20
CA VAL A 285 8.14 -6.59 -5.19
C VAL A 285 6.84 -6.02 -4.61
N ALA A 286 5.68 -6.57 -4.98
CA ALA A 286 4.38 -6.13 -4.46
C ALA A 286 4.28 -6.32 -2.94
N PHE A 287 4.62 -7.50 -2.43
CA PHE A 287 4.68 -7.75 -0.99
C PHE A 287 5.75 -6.92 -0.30
N GLY A 288 6.91 -6.72 -0.92
CA GLY A 288 7.94 -5.81 -0.42
C GLY A 288 7.45 -4.38 -0.24
N PHE A 289 6.62 -3.88 -1.17
CA PHE A 289 6.02 -2.55 -1.08
C PHE A 289 4.99 -2.48 0.04
N VAL A 290 4.04 -3.42 0.07
CA VAL A 290 2.99 -3.49 1.11
C VAL A 290 3.60 -3.64 2.50
N ALA A 291 4.58 -4.52 2.68
CA ALA A 291 5.24 -4.73 3.97
C ALA A 291 6.06 -3.51 4.41
N THR A 292 6.72 -2.82 3.47
CA THR A 292 7.41 -1.55 3.74
C THR A 292 6.42 -0.46 4.13
N LEU A 293 5.31 -0.32 3.42
CA LEU A 293 4.24 0.62 3.76
C LEU A 293 3.66 0.33 5.14
N MET A 294 3.40 -0.95 5.43
CA MET A 294 2.89 -1.40 6.73
C MET A 294 3.85 -1.03 7.87
N THR A 295 5.14 -1.32 7.73
CA THR A 295 6.14 -1.13 8.79
C THR A 295 6.61 0.32 8.98
N TRP A 296 6.68 1.10 7.89
CA TRP A 296 7.19 2.48 7.94
C TRP A 296 6.11 3.54 8.12
N VAL A 297 4.87 3.26 7.71
CA VAL A 297 3.80 4.27 7.69
C VAL A 297 2.61 3.83 8.50
N ILE A 298 2.01 2.67 8.18
CA ILE A 298 0.72 2.27 8.74
C ILE A 298 0.87 1.94 10.23
N TYR A 299 1.74 1.01 10.61
CA TYR A 299 1.90 0.58 12.00
C TYR A 299 2.32 1.73 12.94
N PRO A 300 3.37 2.53 12.65
CA PRO A 300 3.69 3.71 13.47
C PRO A 300 2.54 4.72 13.54
N GLY A 301 1.83 4.91 12.43
CA GLY A 301 0.68 5.81 12.36
C GLY A 301 -0.46 5.35 13.27
N LEU A 302 -0.80 4.07 13.21
CA LEU A 302 -1.85 3.46 14.04
C LEU A 302 -1.46 3.46 15.52
N GLU A 303 -0.24 3.06 15.86
CA GLU A 303 0.25 3.14 17.25
C GLU A 303 0.27 4.57 17.78
N GLY A 304 0.62 5.55 16.94
CA GLY A 304 0.55 6.97 17.29
C GLY A 304 -0.88 7.49 17.52
N LEU A 305 -1.90 6.86 16.90
CA LEU A 305 -3.31 7.15 17.17
C LEU A 305 -3.80 6.43 18.43
N ILE A 306 -3.48 5.14 18.57
CA ILE A 306 -3.85 4.32 19.72
C ILE A 306 -3.26 4.88 21.01
N ALA A 307 -2.02 5.40 20.97
CA ALA A 307 -1.37 6.00 22.12
C ALA A 307 -2.09 7.25 22.69
N LYS A 308 -3.00 7.86 21.92
CA LYS A 308 -3.83 9.00 22.37
C LYS A 308 -5.12 8.56 23.06
N VAL A 309 -5.46 7.29 22.96
CA VAL A 309 -6.68 6.71 23.51
C VAL A 309 -6.38 6.13 24.89
N SER A 310 -7.29 6.30 25.85
CA SER A 310 -7.13 5.73 27.19
C SER A 310 -7.11 4.19 27.14
N LYS A 311 -6.42 3.58 28.11
CA LYS A 311 -6.28 2.11 28.17
C LYS A 311 -7.63 1.40 28.27
N GLU A 312 -8.57 1.98 29.01
CA GLU A 312 -9.91 1.44 29.21
C GLU A 312 -10.71 1.43 27.89
N VAL A 313 -10.70 2.54 27.15
CA VAL A 313 -11.38 2.62 25.85
C VAL A 313 -10.76 1.62 24.88
N MET A 314 -9.43 1.47 24.86
CA MET A 314 -8.79 0.47 24.01
C MET A 314 -9.12 -0.98 24.39
N ASN A 315 -9.41 -1.27 25.67
CA ASN A 315 -9.89 -2.59 26.07
C ASN A 315 -11.32 -2.84 25.60
N ILE A 316 -12.19 -1.82 25.61
CA ILE A 316 -13.55 -1.90 25.04
C ILE A 316 -13.46 -2.15 23.52
N VAL A 317 -12.62 -1.39 22.81
CA VAL A 317 -12.37 -1.57 21.38
C VAL A 317 -11.85 -2.97 21.09
N PHE A 318 -10.88 -3.46 21.89
CA PHE A 318 -10.36 -4.82 21.77
C PHE A 318 -11.47 -5.87 21.87
N ILE A 319 -12.30 -5.81 22.91
CA ILE A 319 -13.42 -6.75 23.10
C ILE A 319 -14.38 -6.68 21.91
N ALA A 320 -14.78 -5.48 21.50
CA ALA A 320 -15.69 -5.28 20.37
C ALA A 320 -15.13 -5.88 19.07
N VAL A 321 -13.86 -5.61 18.76
CA VAL A 321 -13.19 -6.14 17.56
C VAL A 321 -13.11 -7.66 17.61
N VAL A 322 -12.72 -8.25 18.74
CA VAL A 322 -12.63 -9.72 18.88
C VAL A 322 -14.00 -10.38 18.75
N VAL A 323 -15.05 -9.81 19.35
CA VAL A 323 -16.41 -10.34 19.24
C VAL A 323 -16.92 -10.25 17.81
N ILE A 324 -16.75 -9.11 17.14
CA ILE A 324 -17.13 -8.93 15.73
C ILE A 324 -16.36 -9.92 14.85
N PHE A 325 -15.06 -10.05 15.06
CA PHE A 325 -14.21 -10.99 14.32
C PHE A 325 -14.64 -12.44 14.56
N GLY A 326 -14.99 -12.80 15.79
CA GLY A 326 -15.56 -14.10 16.12
C GLY A 326 -16.86 -14.35 15.37
N ILE A 327 -17.80 -13.39 15.36
CA ILE A 327 -19.05 -13.49 14.60
C ILE A 327 -18.76 -13.70 13.12
N LEU A 328 -17.87 -12.90 12.52
CA LEU A 328 -17.47 -13.06 11.11
C LEU A 328 -16.86 -14.44 10.86
N PHE A 329 -15.96 -14.90 11.73
CA PHE A 329 -15.34 -16.21 11.59
C PHE A 329 -16.37 -17.35 11.69
N PHE A 330 -17.32 -17.28 12.61
CA PHE A 330 -18.40 -18.26 12.70
C PHE A 330 -19.32 -18.23 11.47
N LEU A 331 -19.71 -17.04 11.01
CA LEU A 331 -20.59 -16.89 9.85
C LEU A 331 -19.97 -17.41 8.55
N TYR A 332 -18.68 -17.13 8.32
CA TYR A 332 -18.04 -17.40 7.03
C TYR A 332 -17.20 -18.68 7.02
N CYS A 333 -16.53 -19.02 8.14
CA CYS A 333 -15.62 -20.17 8.19
C CYS A 333 -16.26 -21.41 8.84
N ILE A 334 -17.32 -21.23 9.64
CA ILE A 334 -18.04 -22.32 10.30
C ILE A 334 -19.47 -22.35 9.74
N ASN A 335 -19.59 -22.69 8.45
CA ASN A 335 -20.89 -22.98 7.84
C ASN A 335 -21.47 -24.23 8.52
N PHE A 336 -22.46 -24.04 9.41
CA PHE A 336 -23.31 -25.15 9.82
C PHE A 336 -24.22 -25.49 8.63
N PRO A 337 -24.17 -26.71 8.06
CA PRO A 337 -25.21 -27.14 7.15
C PRO A 337 -26.52 -27.19 7.94
N LEU A 338 -27.39 -26.19 7.74
CA LEU A 338 -28.78 -26.30 8.17
C LEU A 338 -29.38 -27.49 7.42
N PRO A 339 -29.97 -28.48 8.11
CA PRO A 339 -30.56 -29.64 7.44
C PRO A 339 -31.69 -29.18 6.51
N ASP A 340 -31.44 -29.36 5.21
CA ASP A 340 -32.39 -29.46 4.09
C ASP A 340 -33.69 -28.63 4.20
N ILE A 341 -33.66 -27.38 3.71
CA ILE A 341 -34.80 -26.85 2.96
C ILE A 341 -34.39 -26.84 1.49
N ARG A 342 -34.56 -28.00 0.83
CA ARG A 342 -34.39 -28.12 -0.62
C ARG A 342 -35.63 -27.56 -1.33
N PRO A 343 -35.48 -26.69 -2.32
CA PRO A 343 -36.14 -26.87 -3.60
C PRO A 343 -35.21 -27.71 -4.48
N SER A 344 -35.80 -28.69 -5.15
CA SER A 344 -35.17 -29.61 -6.10
C SER A 344 -34.35 -28.87 -7.17
N ASP A 345 -33.03 -28.99 -7.11
CA ASP A 345 -32.16 -28.73 -8.27
C ASP A 345 -31.02 -29.78 -8.29
N PRO A 346 -30.73 -30.47 -9.41
CA PRO A 346 -29.81 -31.61 -9.45
C PRO A 346 -28.32 -31.23 -9.46
N ASP A 347 -27.98 -29.95 -9.54
CA ASP A 347 -26.58 -29.51 -9.60
C ASP A 347 -26.04 -29.27 -8.18
N ALA A 348 -25.86 -30.39 -7.46
CA ALA A 348 -25.30 -30.41 -6.12
C ALA A 348 -23.89 -29.82 -6.10
N PHE A 349 -23.79 -28.69 -5.39
CA PHE A 349 -22.61 -27.92 -5.04
C PHE A 349 -21.46 -28.83 -4.56
N ASP A 350 -20.37 -28.87 -5.33
CA ASP A 350 -19.15 -29.59 -4.97
C ASP A 350 -18.50 -28.96 -3.73
N LEU A 351 -18.45 -29.74 -2.65
CA LEU A 351 -17.88 -29.37 -1.35
C LEU A 351 -16.34 -29.18 -1.39
N SER A 352 -15.70 -29.36 -2.55
CA SER A 352 -14.26 -29.14 -2.75
C SER A 352 -13.85 -27.65 -2.83
N ALA A 353 -14.80 -26.72 -2.88
CA ALA A 353 -14.54 -25.27 -3.02
C ALA A 353 -14.25 -24.52 -1.70
N ALA A 354 -14.28 -25.19 -0.53
CA ALA A 354 -14.09 -24.55 0.78
C ALA A 354 -12.62 -24.18 1.11
N ILE A 355 -11.67 -24.47 0.22
CA ILE A 355 -10.27 -24.01 0.32
C ILE A 355 -9.87 -23.48 -1.05
N LYS A 356 -10.57 -22.45 -1.52
CA LYS A 356 -10.08 -21.57 -2.57
C LYS A 356 -9.85 -20.21 -1.94
N VAL A 357 -8.59 -19.92 -1.65
CA VAL A 357 -8.10 -18.53 -1.50
C VAL A 357 -8.06 -17.96 -2.90
#